data_AF-A0A6G9Z3U7-F1
#
_entry.id   AF-A0A6G9Z3U7-F1
#
_cell.length_a   1.000
_cell.length_b   1.000
_cell.length_c   1.000
_cell.angle_alpha   90.00
_cell.angle_beta   90.00
_cell.angle_gamma   90.00
#
_symmetry.space_group_name_H-M   'P 1'
#
loop_
_entity.id
_entity.type
_entity.pdbx_description
1 polymer ?
#
loop_
_entity_poly.entity_id
_entity_poly.type
_entity_poly.pdbx_seq_one_letter_code
_entity_poly.pdbx_strand_id
1 'polypeptide(L)'
;MAVACDMTRRASTHFTQTGTVCRNFVVSRGKFRPLPAFFAVASTSVWAESPSHLLRRKAGPMTRPYPNGAQDALSLADRYDSADPIEWHGAAVYPMYSESLGPDPTLVTLRLLAADPPPELLGLGLGLSVLGGYVLLDDRRLRGVDVWIDAMADGITLQVSAAASEAAFTVTPVWMNIAGITESWTGNYGVLIDRAVHGHALLHCSSGVGAPDFTELVVEVSVASAATDESRYGGALYDLGVAMHGRGDVEQACALWTQAAGFGHVGAAYDLGVVRFRRGELFEAERWWRAAADHGDTRAMAGLAEVLDRRGNPSEARVWRACAAGALA
;
A
#
# COMPACT_ATOMS: atom_id res chain seq x y z
N MET A 1 -30.50 7.18 -31.03
CA MET A 1 -30.21 7.50 -29.61
C MET A 1 -28.98 6.72 -29.23
N ALA A 2 -27.81 7.31 -29.49
CA ALA A 2 -26.50 6.69 -29.28
C ALA A 2 -25.87 7.36 -28.06
N VAL A 3 -25.58 6.58 -27.02
CA VAL A 3 -24.74 7.02 -25.91
C VAL A 3 -23.32 6.60 -26.29
N ALA A 4 -22.57 7.55 -26.84
CA ALA A 4 -21.13 7.42 -27.02
C ALA A 4 -20.49 7.48 -25.63
N CYS A 5 -19.89 6.38 -25.18
CA CYS A 5 -19.07 6.34 -23.99
C CYS A 5 -17.66 6.80 -24.39
N ASP A 6 -17.35 8.02 -23.98
CA ASP A 6 -16.06 8.69 -24.11
C ASP A 6 -15.03 7.94 -23.25
N MET A 7 -14.27 7.01 -23.86
CA MET A 7 -13.10 6.35 -23.26
C MET A 7 -11.80 6.95 -23.81
N THR A 8 -11.68 8.27 -23.71
CA THR A 8 -10.40 8.97 -23.90
C THR A 8 -10.21 10.04 -22.83
N ARG A 9 -10.01 9.59 -21.59
CA ARG A 9 -9.14 10.31 -20.65
C ARG A 9 -8.09 9.35 -20.13
N ARG A 10 -6.89 9.48 -20.68
CA ARG A 10 -5.68 9.24 -19.88
C ARG A 10 -5.87 10.04 -18.60
N ALA A 11 -5.96 9.36 -17.47
CA ALA A 11 -5.52 9.96 -16.22
C ALA A 11 -4.00 10.11 -16.38
N SER A 12 -3.58 11.14 -17.12
CA SER A 12 -2.34 11.81 -16.82
C SER A 12 -2.54 12.27 -15.38
N THR A 13 -2.05 11.49 -14.43
CA THR A 13 -1.83 11.95 -13.05
C THR A 13 -0.86 13.10 -13.18
N HIS A 14 -1.39 14.30 -13.41
CA HIS A 14 -0.69 15.52 -13.09
C HIS A 14 -0.51 15.47 -11.58
N PHE A 15 0.64 14.94 -11.18
CA PHE A 15 1.20 15.13 -9.86
C PHE A 15 1.50 16.62 -9.75
N THR A 16 0.47 17.41 -9.46
CA THR A 16 0.65 18.81 -9.13
C THR A 16 1.40 18.83 -7.81
N GLN A 17 2.69 19.16 -7.90
CA GLN A 17 3.58 19.68 -6.86
C GLN A 17 2.96 20.96 -6.26
N THR A 18 1.81 20.83 -5.62
CA THR A 18 1.16 21.87 -4.85
C THR A 18 0.91 21.27 -3.48
N GLY A 19 1.75 21.66 -2.53
CA GLY A 19 1.70 21.29 -1.11
C GLY A 19 0.32 21.53 -0.53
N THR A 20 -0.57 20.58 -0.74
CA THR A 20 -1.90 20.56 -0.18
C THR A 20 -1.74 19.85 1.14
N VAL A 21 -1.86 20.61 2.23
CA VAL A 21 -1.95 20.07 3.59
C VAL A 21 -3.18 19.16 3.62
N CYS A 22 -3.00 17.87 3.35
CA CYS A 22 -4.01 16.87 3.61
C CYS A 22 -4.14 16.78 5.13
N ARG A 23 -5.15 17.43 5.70
CA ARG A 23 -5.51 17.23 7.11
C ARG A 23 -6.08 15.83 7.27
N ASN A 24 -5.19 14.86 7.40
CA ASN A 24 -5.54 13.52 7.81
C ASN A 24 -5.91 13.53 9.29
N PHE A 25 -6.69 12.53 9.71
CA PHE A 25 -7.01 12.37 11.12
C PHE A 25 -5.76 11.89 11.87
N VAL A 26 -5.48 12.49 13.02
CA VAL A 26 -4.27 12.21 13.79
C VAL A 26 -4.52 11.11 14.83
N VAL A 27 -3.68 10.09 14.83
CA VAL A 27 -3.66 9.03 15.82
C VAL A 27 -2.39 9.14 16.66
N SER A 28 -2.56 9.49 17.94
CA SER A 28 -1.50 9.65 18.94
C SER A 28 -2.05 9.28 20.32
N ARG A 29 -1.17 8.77 21.21
CA ARG A 29 -1.51 8.44 22.61
C ARG A 29 -1.29 9.62 23.56
N GLY A 30 -0.51 10.62 23.16
CA GLY A 30 -0.24 11.84 23.93
C GLY A 30 -1.07 13.05 23.49
N LYS A 31 -1.43 13.91 24.46
CA LYS A 31 -1.73 15.31 24.11
C LYS A 31 -0.41 15.97 23.77
N PHE A 32 -0.19 16.37 22.50
CA PHE A 32 0.89 17.28 22.14
C PHE A 32 0.80 18.50 23.07
N ARG A 33 1.69 18.58 24.06
CA ARG A 33 1.75 19.73 24.96
C ARG A 33 2.47 20.84 24.21
N PRO A 34 1.88 22.04 24.03
CA PRO A 34 2.69 23.21 23.72
C PRO A 34 3.56 23.47 24.96
N LEU A 35 4.86 23.29 24.85
CA LEU A 35 5.80 23.69 25.91
C LEU A 35 5.84 25.22 25.95
N PRO A 36 5.68 25.86 27.13
CA PRO A 36 5.95 27.28 27.25
C PRO A 36 7.45 27.55 27.30
N ALA A 37 7.82 28.76 26.90
CA ALA A 37 9.17 29.26 26.68
C ALA A 37 10.12 29.11 27.88
N PHE A 38 11.38 28.78 27.54
CA PHE A 38 12.66 29.05 28.21
C PHE A 38 12.70 29.37 29.72
N PHE A 39 13.51 28.61 30.46
CA PHE A 39 14.61 29.18 31.26
C PHE A 39 15.72 28.14 31.43
N ALA A 40 16.93 28.49 30.99
CA ALA A 40 18.16 27.77 31.30
C ALA A 40 18.67 28.22 32.68
N VAL A 41 19.02 27.28 33.54
CA VAL A 41 19.96 27.49 34.66
C VAL A 41 20.89 26.28 34.74
N ALA A 42 22.19 26.58 34.72
CA ALA A 42 23.28 25.63 34.85
C ALA A 42 23.33 24.99 36.25
N SER A 43 23.81 23.75 36.32
CA SER A 43 24.38 23.21 37.55
C SER A 43 25.50 22.22 37.21
N THR A 44 26.66 22.50 37.78
CA THR A 44 27.87 21.69 37.78
C THR A 44 27.75 20.55 38.79
N SER A 45 28.21 19.35 38.44
CA SER A 45 28.85 18.45 39.41
C SER A 45 29.66 17.37 38.71
N VAL A 46 30.78 17.06 39.36
CA VAL A 46 31.89 16.21 38.93
C VAL A 46 31.84 14.89 39.72
N TRP A 47 32.47 13.85 39.15
CA TRP A 47 32.85 12.52 39.70
C TRP A 47 31.77 11.43 39.51
N ALA A 48 32.05 10.23 38.97
CA ALA A 48 33.27 9.42 39.06
C ALA A 48 33.53 8.46 37.86
N GLU A 49 34.82 8.28 37.58
CA GLU A 49 35.54 7.17 36.90
C GLU A 49 35.17 5.80 37.52
N SER A 50 35.27 4.59 36.93
CA SER A 50 35.96 3.93 35.79
C SER A 50 35.57 2.41 35.85
N PRO A 51 36.17 1.43 35.14
CA PRO A 51 36.66 1.35 33.75
C PRO A 51 36.25 0.01 33.04
N SER A 52 36.29 -0.03 31.71
CA SER A 52 36.63 -1.27 30.99
C SER A 52 37.29 -0.95 29.65
N HIS A 53 38.59 -1.26 29.59
CA HIS A 53 39.50 -1.06 28.48
C HIS A 53 39.32 -2.08 27.33
N LEU A 54 39.95 -1.73 26.20
CA LEU A 54 40.34 -2.53 25.01
C LEU A 54 39.34 -2.40 23.85
N LEU A 55 39.62 -1.77 22.70
CA LEU A 55 40.88 -1.56 21.96
C LEU A 55 40.85 -0.21 21.21
N ARG A 56 41.82 0.67 21.50
CA ARG A 56 42.18 1.80 20.64
C ARG A 56 42.96 1.27 19.42
N ARG A 57 42.39 1.35 18.22
CA ARG A 57 43.18 1.55 17.00
C ARG A 57 43.15 3.02 16.64
N LYS A 58 44.35 3.62 16.56
CA LYS A 58 44.57 5.00 16.09
C LYS A 58 44.00 5.15 14.67
N ALA A 59 42.96 5.96 14.49
CA ALA A 59 42.65 6.53 13.19
C ALA A 59 43.52 7.78 13.01
N GLY A 60 44.47 7.73 12.07
CA GLY A 60 45.08 8.94 11.51
C GLY A 60 44.04 9.74 10.71
N PRO A 61 44.32 10.99 10.32
CA PRO A 61 43.35 11.80 9.61
C PRO A 61 43.07 11.16 8.25
N MET A 62 41.93 10.48 8.11
CA MET A 62 41.42 10.10 6.79
C MET A 62 40.92 11.38 6.13
N THR A 63 41.76 11.89 5.25
CA THR A 63 41.44 12.83 4.19
C THR A 63 40.06 12.53 3.61
N ARG A 64 39.17 13.52 3.71
CA ARG A 64 37.85 13.56 3.07
C ARG A 64 37.97 13.13 1.60
N PRO A 65 37.19 12.14 1.13
CA PRO A 65 36.91 12.06 -0.30
C PRO A 65 35.90 13.16 -0.65
N TYR A 66 36.13 13.80 -1.80
CA TYR A 66 35.34 14.89 -2.35
C TYR A 66 33.83 14.57 -2.41
N PRO A 67 32.94 15.57 -2.25
CA PRO A 67 31.51 15.37 -2.47
C PRO A 67 31.28 15.00 -3.93
N ASN A 68 30.48 13.96 -4.16
CA ASN A 68 30.05 13.60 -5.51
C ASN A 68 29.22 14.77 -6.06
N GLY A 69 29.81 15.50 -7.01
CA GLY A 69 29.27 16.74 -7.53
C GLY A 69 27.97 16.54 -8.33
N ALA A 70 27.06 17.50 -8.19
CA ALA A 70 25.80 17.69 -8.92
C ALA A 70 24.69 16.63 -8.72
N GLN A 71 25.02 15.36 -8.50
CA GLN A 71 24.03 14.30 -8.31
C GLN A 71 23.30 14.33 -6.98
N ASP A 72 23.74 15.11 -5.98
CA ASP A 72 23.09 15.28 -4.66
C ASP A 72 22.44 16.66 -4.49
N ALA A 73 22.36 17.46 -5.57
CA ALA A 73 21.85 18.84 -5.51
C ALA A 73 20.31 18.91 -5.44
N LEU A 74 19.62 17.96 -6.07
CA LEU A 74 18.16 17.84 -5.98
C LEU A 74 17.79 17.01 -4.75
N SER A 75 16.73 17.42 -4.06
CA SER A 75 16.18 16.60 -2.98
C SER A 75 15.67 15.26 -3.51
N LEU A 76 15.49 14.25 -2.65
CA LEU A 76 14.84 13.00 -3.09
C LEU A 76 13.43 13.28 -3.63
N ALA A 77 12.67 14.18 -2.98
CA ALA A 77 11.33 14.57 -3.40
C ALA A 77 11.28 15.07 -4.85
N ASP A 78 12.26 15.88 -5.27
CA ASP A 78 12.30 16.46 -6.61
C ASP A 78 12.69 15.46 -7.71
N ARG A 79 13.11 14.24 -7.32
CA ARG A 79 13.50 13.18 -8.26
C ARG A 79 12.36 12.23 -8.59
N TYR A 80 11.36 12.12 -7.71
CA TYR A 80 10.21 11.25 -7.98
C TYR A 80 9.33 11.88 -9.07
N ASP A 81 9.08 11.11 -10.12
CA ASP A 81 8.13 11.44 -11.19
C ASP A 81 6.85 10.58 -11.18
N SER A 82 6.85 9.55 -10.32
CA SER A 82 5.84 8.51 -10.25
C SER A 82 5.89 7.81 -8.88
N ALA A 83 5.14 6.71 -8.73
CA ALA A 83 5.21 5.85 -7.55
C ALA A 83 6.40 4.87 -7.59
N ASP A 84 7.13 4.83 -8.71
CA ASP A 84 8.26 3.94 -8.89
C ASP A 84 9.47 4.39 -8.07
N PRO A 85 10.32 3.45 -7.62
CA PRO A 85 11.51 3.80 -6.86
C PRO A 85 12.55 4.49 -7.75
N ILE A 86 13.34 5.36 -7.12
CA ILE A 86 14.57 5.89 -7.70
C ILE A 86 15.77 5.12 -7.18
N GLU A 87 16.84 5.05 -7.98
CA GLU A 87 18.12 4.53 -7.50
C GLU A 87 18.88 5.63 -6.74
N TRP A 88 19.20 5.36 -5.47
CA TRP A 88 19.97 6.25 -4.62
C TRP A 88 21.06 5.45 -3.90
N HIS A 89 22.33 5.75 -4.22
CA HIS A 89 23.50 5.04 -3.70
C HIS A 89 23.42 3.50 -3.81
N GLY A 90 22.84 2.99 -4.91
CA GLY A 90 22.71 1.56 -5.17
C GLY A 90 21.54 0.88 -4.45
N ALA A 91 20.67 1.64 -3.78
CA ALA A 91 19.42 1.16 -3.20
C ALA A 91 18.21 1.73 -3.95
N ALA A 92 17.14 0.95 -4.05
CA ALA A 92 15.84 1.41 -4.54
C ALA A 92 15.12 2.15 -3.41
N VAL A 93 14.98 3.47 -3.54
CA VAL A 93 14.26 4.33 -2.60
C VAL A 93 12.88 4.64 -3.17
N TYR A 94 11.85 4.30 -2.42
CA TYR A 94 10.46 4.48 -2.80
C TYR A 94 9.91 5.79 -2.21
N PRO A 95 9.03 6.50 -2.95
CA PRO A 95 8.30 7.62 -2.37
C PRO A 95 7.25 7.14 -1.34
N MET A 96 6.73 5.93 -1.50
CA MET A 96 5.71 5.37 -0.62
C MET A 96 5.75 3.84 -0.64
N TYR A 97 5.26 3.22 0.42
CA TYR A 97 4.83 1.82 0.39
C TYR A 97 3.38 1.75 -0.12
N SER A 98 3.05 0.76 -0.95
CA SER A 98 1.70 0.60 -1.51
C SER A 98 1.36 -0.88 -1.66
N GLU A 99 0.13 -1.26 -1.29
CA GLU A 99 -0.44 -2.58 -1.60
C GLU A 99 -1.90 -2.48 -2.04
N SER A 100 -2.26 -3.34 -3.01
CA SER A 100 -3.63 -3.49 -3.50
C SER A 100 -4.53 -4.08 -2.42
N LEU A 101 -5.79 -3.62 -2.40
CA LEU A 101 -6.81 -4.10 -1.50
C LEU A 101 -7.69 -5.14 -2.18
N GLY A 102 -7.92 -6.24 -1.46
CA GLY A 102 -8.93 -7.22 -1.83
C GLY A 102 -10.36 -6.78 -1.51
N PRO A 103 -11.35 -7.63 -1.83
CA PRO A 103 -12.76 -7.34 -1.57
C PRO A 103 -13.10 -7.36 -0.07
N ASP A 104 -12.38 -8.17 0.71
CA ASP A 104 -12.54 -8.21 2.16
C ASP A 104 -11.81 -7.04 2.84
N PRO A 105 -12.32 -6.55 3.98
CA PRO A 105 -11.58 -5.64 4.82
C PRO A 105 -10.18 -6.18 5.13
N THR A 106 -9.20 -5.29 5.14
CA THR A 106 -7.81 -5.61 5.40
C THR A 106 -7.38 -4.92 6.67
N LEU A 107 -6.72 -5.65 7.56
CA LEU A 107 -6.11 -5.14 8.78
C LEU A 107 -4.64 -4.82 8.48
N VAL A 108 -4.29 -3.54 8.56
CA VAL A 108 -2.92 -3.05 8.43
C VAL A 108 -2.41 -2.75 9.83
N THR A 109 -1.40 -3.51 10.26
CA THR A 109 -0.75 -3.30 11.55
C THR A 109 0.58 -2.62 11.36
N LEU A 110 0.76 -1.47 12.03
CA LEU A 110 2.00 -0.70 12.05
C LEU A 110 2.66 -0.87 13.41
N ARG A 111 3.87 -1.41 13.46
CA ARG A 111 4.64 -1.61 14.69
C ARG A 111 5.98 -0.91 14.61
N LEU A 112 6.24 -0.02 15.57
CA LEU A 112 7.52 0.65 15.68
C LEU A 112 8.61 -0.35 16.08
N LEU A 113 9.73 -0.35 15.36
CA LEU A 113 10.92 -1.14 15.70
C LEU A 113 12.06 -0.26 16.20
N ALA A 114 12.30 0.87 15.54
CA ALA A 114 13.30 1.85 15.95
C ALA A 114 12.89 3.26 15.50
N ALA A 115 13.36 4.28 16.21
CA ALA A 115 13.25 5.68 15.80
C ALA A 115 14.42 6.48 16.34
N ASP A 116 14.99 7.32 15.49
CA ASP A 116 15.99 8.35 15.82
C ASP A 116 15.64 9.64 15.06
N PRO A 117 14.50 10.28 15.39
CA PRO A 117 13.98 11.40 14.60
C PRO A 117 14.91 12.61 14.70
N PRO A 118 15.02 13.43 13.63
CA PRO A 118 15.73 14.69 13.68
C PRO A 118 15.25 15.56 14.86
N PRO A 119 16.17 16.18 15.63
CA PRO A 119 15.84 16.86 16.89
C PRO A 119 14.95 18.12 16.70
N GLU A 120 14.86 18.61 15.46
CA GLU A 120 14.02 19.74 15.07
C GLU A 120 12.57 19.38 14.76
N LEU A 121 12.22 18.09 14.73
CA LEU A 121 10.84 17.65 14.54
C LEU A 121 10.09 17.61 15.87
N LEU A 122 8.85 18.12 15.88
CA LEU A 122 7.92 17.91 16.98
C LEU A 122 7.28 16.52 16.95
N GLY A 123 7.27 15.87 15.79
CA GLY A 123 6.72 14.53 15.62
C GLY A 123 7.19 13.90 14.32
N LEU A 124 7.28 12.58 14.32
CA LEU A 124 7.57 11.75 13.15
C LEU A 124 6.62 10.53 13.18
N GLY A 125 6.19 10.08 12.01
CA GLY A 125 5.21 9.03 11.87
C GLY A 125 4.99 8.61 10.43
N LEU A 126 3.87 7.92 10.20
CA LEU A 126 3.44 7.44 8.89
C LEU A 126 2.02 7.92 8.57
N GLY A 127 1.84 8.47 7.38
CA GLY A 127 0.53 8.74 6.80
C GLY A 127 0.04 7.50 6.05
N LEU A 128 -1.09 6.94 6.45
CA LEU A 128 -1.77 5.87 5.74
C LEU A 128 -2.96 6.44 4.97
N SER A 129 -3.02 6.25 3.66
CA SER A 129 -4.13 6.70 2.81
C SER A 129 -4.71 5.56 1.99
N VAL A 130 -5.98 5.64 1.61
CA VAL A 130 -6.65 4.63 0.78
C VAL A 130 -7.19 5.25 -0.49
N LEU A 131 -6.69 4.79 -1.63
CA LEU A 131 -7.23 5.09 -2.95
C LEU A 131 -8.36 4.11 -3.26
N GLY A 132 -9.50 4.61 -3.78
CA GLY A 132 -10.63 3.74 -4.13
C GLY A 132 -11.27 3.02 -2.94
N GLY A 133 -11.09 3.51 -1.71
CA GLY A 133 -11.55 2.85 -0.48
C GLY A 133 -11.57 3.79 0.72
N TYR A 134 -11.47 3.23 1.93
CA TYR A 134 -11.45 4.01 3.17
C TYR A 134 -10.71 3.28 4.30
N VAL A 135 -10.19 4.06 5.25
CA VAL A 135 -9.80 3.61 6.59
C VAL A 135 -11.04 3.66 7.49
N LEU A 136 -11.29 2.63 8.27
CA LEU A 136 -12.32 2.60 9.30
C LEU A 136 -11.69 2.87 10.67
N LEU A 137 -12.10 3.97 11.31
CA LEU A 137 -11.64 4.35 12.64
C LEU A 137 -12.83 4.89 13.45
N ASP A 138 -13.12 4.27 14.60
CA ASP A 138 -14.25 4.63 15.48
C ASP A 138 -15.57 4.82 14.70
N ASP A 139 -15.93 3.83 13.87
CA ASP A 139 -17.10 3.82 12.98
C ASP A 139 -17.12 4.91 11.89
N ARG A 140 -16.02 5.67 11.72
CA ARG A 140 -15.89 6.69 10.68
C ARG A 140 -15.08 6.17 9.50
N ARG A 141 -15.53 6.49 8.30
CA ARG A 141 -14.81 6.24 7.05
C ARG A 141 -13.96 7.44 6.71
N LEU A 142 -12.65 7.24 6.68
CA LEU A 142 -11.66 8.28 6.42
C LEU A 142 -10.89 7.96 5.14
N ARG A 143 -10.40 8.99 4.44
CA ARG A 143 -9.52 8.80 3.28
C ARG A 143 -8.10 8.41 3.68
N GLY A 144 -7.70 8.79 4.89
CA GLY A 144 -6.39 8.49 5.45
C GLY A 144 -6.27 8.98 6.89
N VAL A 145 -5.21 8.52 7.55
CA VAL A 145 -4.86 8.82 8.95
C VAL A 145 -3.35 8.99 9.06
N ASP A 146 -2.92 9.90 9.93
CA ASP A 146 -1.51 10.03 10.30
C ASP A 146 -1.29 9.33 11.64
N VAL A 147 -0.34 8.41 11.67
CA VAL A 147 -0.02 7.57 12.82
C VAL A 147 1.37 7.94 13.32
N TRP A 148 1.43 8.55 14.50
CA TRP A 148 2.69 9.00 15.10
C TRP A 148 3.42 7.87 15.83
N ILE A 149 4.73 8.04 16.03
CA ILE A 149 5.62 7.08 16.73
C ILE A 149 5.01 6.52 18.03
N ASP A 150 4.40 7.38 18.84
CA ASP A 150 3.84 6.99 20.14
C ASP A 150 2.62 6.07 20.01
N ALA A 151 1.83 6.20 18.94
CA ALA A 151 0.74 5.28 18.63
C ALA A 151 1.23 3.91 18.17
N MET A 152 2.36 3.87 17.44
CA MET A 152 2.96 2.64 16.90
C MET A 152 3.81 1.86 17.92
N ALA A 153 4.12 2.45 19.08
CA ALA A 153 5.06 1.89 20.06
C ALA A 153 4.73 0.44 20.49
N ASP A 154 3.45 0.12 20.71
CA ASP A 154 3.01 -1.25 21.03
C ASP A 154 2.34 -1.96 19.83
N GLY A 155 2.43 -1.37 18.64
CA GLY A 155 1.63 -1.75 17.48
C GLY A 155 0.25 -1.10 17.47
N ILE A 156 -0.20 -0.71 16.29
CA ILE A 156 -1.55 -0.24 16.03
C ILE A 156 -2.11 -0.92 14.79
N THR A 157 -3.35 -1.40 14.88
CA THR A 157 -4.05 -2.04 13.76
C THR A 157 -5.17 -1.13 13.26
N LEU A 158 -5.15 -0.87 11.95
CA LEU A 158 -6.14 -0.08 11.25
C LEU A 158 -6.87 -0.97 10.24
N GLN A 159 -8.19 -0.90 10.21
CA GLN A 159 -8.96 -1.57 9.17
C GLN A 159 -9.06 -0.65 7.95
N VAL A 160 -8.75 -1.18 6.77
CA VAL A 160 -8.92 -0.52 5.49
C VAL A 160 -9.81 -1.39 4.61
N SER A 161 -10.66 -0.77 3.80
CA SER A 161 -11.58 -1.51 2.92
C SER A 161 -11.58 -0.91 1.53
N ALA A 162 -11.62 -1.77 0.53
CA ALA A 162 -11.88 -1.39 -0.85
C ALA A 162 -13.33 -0.90 -1.03
N ALA A 163 -13.52 0.08 -1.91
CA ALA A 163 -14.81 0.49 -2.44
C ALA A 163 -14.84 0.47 -3.99
N ALA A 164 -13.72 0.09 -4.61
CA ALA A 164 -13.51 -0.08 -6.04
C ALA A 164 -12.52 -1.23 -6.28
N SER A 165 -12.52 -1.82 -7.47
CA SER A 165 -11.66 -2.98 -7.82
C SER A 165 -10.17 -2.65 -7.86
N GLU A 166 -9.81 -1.39 -8.14
CA GLU A 166 -8.43 -0.91 -8.17
C GLU A 166 -8.01 -0.24 -6.84
N ALA A 167 -8.71 -0.54 -5.75
CA ALA A 167 -8.40 0.06 -4.46
C ALA A 167 -7.02 -0.38 -3.96
N ALA A 168 -6.30 0.55 -3.33
CA ALA A 168 -5.00 0.29 -2.73
C ALA A 168 -4.82 1.20 -1.51
N PHE A 169 -4.01 0.78 -0.56
CA PHE A 169 -3.56 1.67 0.50
C PHE A 169 -2.09 2.04 0.30
N THR A 170 -1.73 3.25 0.70
CA THR A 170 -0.37 3.75 0.68
C THR A 170 0.08 4.17 2.07
N VAL A 171 1.38 4.06 2.33
CA VAL A 171 2.02 4.46 3.59
C VAL A 171 3.22 5.35 3.25
N THR A 172 3.25 6.56 3.81
CA THR A 172 4.29 7.56 3.55
C THR A 172 4.87 8.13 4.84
N PRO A 173 6.16 8.50 4.88
CA PRO A 173 6.70 9.30 5.99
C PRO A 173 5.93 10.62 6.12
N VAL A 174 5.55 10.95 7.36
CA VAL A 174 4.97 12.25 7.72
C VAL A 174 5.67 12.78 8.97
N TRP A 175 5.90 14.09 9.02
CA TRP A 175 6.56 14.73 10.15
C TRP A 175 5.87 16.03 10.52
N MET A 176 6.11 16.50 11.74
CA MET A 176 5.61 17.77 12.24
C MET A 176 6.79 18.69 12.52
N ASN A 177 6.82 19.84 11.83
CA ASN A 177 7.86 20.84 12.05
C ASN A 177 7.64 21.62 13.37
N ILE A 178 8.60 22.46 13.76
CA ILE A 178 8.52 23.30 14.97
C ILE A 178 7.32 24.25 15.03
N ALA A 179 6.68 24.56 13.89
CA ALA A 179 5.48 25.37 13.82
C ALA A 179 4.20 24.55 14.07
N GLY A 180 4.31 23.24 14.29
CA GLY A 180 3.19 22.33 14.46
C GLY A 180 2.47 21.98 13.16
N ILE A 181 3.12 22.22 12.01
CA ILE A 181 2.57 21.89 10.69
C ILE A 181 3.02 20.49 10.30
N THR A 182 2.07 19.64 9.94
CA THR A 182 2.36 18.33 9.35
C THR A 182 2.80 18.49 7.90
N GLU A 183 3.92 17.87 7.56
CA GLU A 183 4.56 17.87 6.26
C GLU A 183 4.79 16.43 5.77
N SER A 184 4.84 16.30 4.44
CA SER A 184 5.15 15.06 3.71
C SER A 184 5.45 15.44 2.26
N TRP A 185 6.02 14.51 1.49
CA TRP A 185 6.31 14.69 0.05
C TRP A 185 7.31 15.80 -0.29
N THR A 186 8.12 16.26 0.66
CA THR A 186 9.10 17.33 0.47
C THR A 186 10.48 16.92 0.97
N GLY A 187 11.52 17.58 0.43
CA GLY A 187 12.89 17.38 0.88
C GLY A 187 13.40 15.96 0.64
N ASN A 188 14.20 15.45 1.57
CA ASN A 188 14.89 14.17 1.42
C ASN A 188 14.11 12.96 1.96
N TYR A 189 12.78 13.01 1.86
CA TYR A 189 11.95 11.90 2.31
C TYR A 189 12.07 10.69 1.37
N GLY A 190 11.88 9.51 1.94
CA GLY A 190 11.83 8.27 1.18
C GLY A 190 11.72 7.06 2.08
N VAL A 191 11.50 5.91 1.44
CA VAL A 191 11.33 4.62 2.11
C VAL A 191 12.19 3.57 1.44
N LEU A 192 13.06 2.90 2.20
CA LEU A 192 13.60 1.61 1.78
C LEU A 192 12.65 0.51 2.28
N ILE A 193 12.30 -0.40 1.39
CA ILE A 193 11.33 -1.47 1.67
C ILE A 193 12.07 -2.81 1.65
N ASP A 194 12.17 -3.46 2.81
CA ASP A 194 12.56 -4.87 2.90
C ASP A 194 11.30 -5.73 3.05
N ARG A 195 11.00 -6.52 2.02
CA ARG A 195 9.84 -7.42 2.01
C ARG A 195 10.25 -8.75 2.62
N ALA A 196 9.90 -8.97 3.89
CA ALA A 196 10.02 -10.30 4.49
C ALA A 196 9.01 -11.26 3.84
N VAL A 197 9.35 -12.55 3.82
CA VAL A 197 8.45 -13.59 3.34
C VAL A 197 7.24 -13.66 4.27
N HIS A 198 6.02 -13.66 3.71
CA HIS A 198 4.71 -13.77 4.42
C HIS A 198 3.98 -12.49 4.87
N GLY A 199 4.02 -11.40 4.09
CA GLY A 199 3.10 -10.26 4.31
C GLY A 199 3.52 -9.29 5.42
N HIS A 200 4.80 -9.35 5.78
CA HIS A 200 5.47 -8.41 6.67
C HIS A 200 6.48 -7.60 5.84
N ALA A 201 6.38 -6.28 5.85
CA ALA A 201 7.35 -5.38 5.23
C ALA A 201 8.01 -4.52 6.30
N LEU A 202 9.33 -4.38 6.23
CA LEU A 202 10.08 -3.44 7.04
C LEU A 202 10.30 -2.16 6.23
N LEU A 203 9.77 -1.06 6.75
CA LEU A 203 9.93 0.26 6.17
C LEU A 203 11.01 1.00 6.95
N HIS A 204 12.08 1.35 6.26
CA HIS A 204 13.14 2.22 6.75
C HIS A 204 12.93 3.60 6.12
N CYS A 205 12.51 4.56 6.94
CA CYS A 205 11.99 5.83 6.49
C CYS A 205 12.97 6.96 6.81
N SER A 206 13.20 7.82 5.82
CA SER A 206 13.77 9.15 5.99
C SER A 206 12.66 10.18 5.95
N SER A 207 12.70 11.16 6.85
CA SER A 207 11.91 12.38 6.75
C SER A 207 12.45 13.30 5.65
N GLY A 208 11.74 14.38 5.36
CA GLY A 208 12.18 15.41 4.42
C GLY A 208 13.32 16.30 4.93
N VAL A 209 13.73 16.13 6.18
CA VAL A 209 14.59 17.06 6.90
C VAL A 209 16.03 16.57 6.90
N GLY A 210 16.98 17.44 6.52
CA GLY A 210 18.40 17.09 6.52
C GLY A 210 18.81 16.22 5.33
N ALA A 211 19.93 15.49 5.47
CA ALA A 211 20.38 14.51 4.49
C ALA A 211 19.55 13.23 4.62
N PRO A 212 19.35 12.44 3.55
CA PRO A 212 18.60 11.19 3.66
C PRO A 212 19.17 10.27 4.75
N ASP A 213 18.35 9.92 5.73
CA ASP A 213 18.67 8.99 6.80
C ASP A 213 17.51 8.03 7.04
N PHE A 214 17.66 6.80 6.55
CA PHE A 214 16.63 5.77 6.64
C PHE A 214 16.60 5.05 7.99
N THR A 215 17.34 5.55 8.99
CA THR A 215 17.28 5.07 10.38
C THR A 215 16.36 5.90 11.27
N GLU A 216 15.91 7.06 10.78
CA GLU A 216 15.05 7.98 11.53
C GLU A 216 13.75 7.33 12.02
N LEU A 217 13.17 6.44 11.20
CA LEU A 217 11.99 5.67 11.56
C LEU A 217 12.02 4.29 10.90
N VAL A 218 11.97 3.23 11.71
CA VAL A 218 11.86 1.84 11.24
C VAL A 218 10.56 1.23 11.75
N VAL A 219 9.69 0.84 10.83
CA VAL A 219 8.35 0.32 11.13
C VAL A 219 8.11 -0.99 10.39
N GLU A 220 7.62 -1.98 11.12
CA GLU A 220 7.05 -3.19 10.52
C GLU A 220 5.59 -2.94 10.13
N VAL A 221 5.26 -3.26 8.89
CA VAL A 221 3.91 -3.26 8.33
C VAL A 221 3.49 -4.71 8.12
N SER A 222 2.42 -5.12 8.78
CA SER A 222 1.83 -6.45 8.62
C SER A 222 0.42 -6.32 8.06
N VAL A 223 0.12 -7.08 7.01
CA VAL A 223 -1.16 -7.01 6.31
C VAL A 223 -1.90 -8.34 6.44
N ALA A 224 -3.14 -8.30 6.91
CA ALA A 224 -3.99 -9.47 7.03
C ALA A 224 -5.41 -9.20 6.50
N SER A 225 -5.96 -10.11 5.71
CA SER A 225 -7.38 -10.05 5.34
C SER A 225 -8.25 -10.42 6.55
N ALA A 226 -9.23 -9.57 6.87
CA ALA A 226 -10.29 -9.85 7.83
C ALA A 226 -11.52 -10.37 7.08
N ALA A 227 -11.48 -11.66 6.73
CA ALA A 227 -12.55 -12.33 6.04
C ALA A 227 -13.89 -12.15 6.77
N THR A 228 -14.91 -11.72 6.01
CA THR A 228 -16.27 -11.55 6.51
C THR A 228 -16.97 -12.91 6.64
N ASP A 229 -18.09 -12.97 7.36
CA ASP A 229 -18.91 -14.20 7.37
C ASP A 229 -19.39 -14.57 5.96
N GLU A 230 -19.73 -13.57 5.15
CA GLU A 230 -20.15 -13.74 3.76
C GLU A 230 -19.03 -14.31 2.89
N SER A 231 -17.81 -13.76 2.96
CA SER A 231 -16.69 -14.26 2.15
C SER A 231 -16.23 -15.65 2.59
N ARG A 232 -16.24 -15.94 3.90
CA ARG A 232 -15.98 -17.28 4.44
C ARG A 232 -17.02 -18.29 3.97
N TYR A 233 -18.30 -17.92 4.00
CA TYR A 233 -19.38 -18.77 3.51
C TYR A 233 -19.29 -18.98 2.00
N GLY A 234 -18.97 -17.94 1.23
CA GLY A 234 -18.70 -18.02 -0.21
C GLY A 234 -17.55 -18.98 -0.55
N GLY A 235 -16.43 -18.92 0.19
CA GLY A 235 -15.31 -19.86 0.06
C GLY A 235 -15.71 -21.30 0.36
N ALA A 236 -16.46 -21.53 1.45
CA ALA A 236 -16.94 -22.87 1.79
C ALA A 236 -17.88 -23.46 0.72
N LEU A 237 -18.78 -22.63 0.15
CA LEU A 237 -19.62 -23.02 -0.98
C LEU A 237 -18.79 -23.38 -2.22
N TYR A 238 -17.72 -22.63 -2.49
CA TYR A 238 -16.82 -22.90 -3.60
C TYR A 238 -16.12 -24.25 -3.43
N ASP A 239 -15.53 -24.51 -2.26
CA ASP A 239 -14.83 -25.76 -1.97
C ASP A 239 -15.75 -26.98 -2.10
N LEU A 240 -16.99 -26.86 -1.60
CA LEU A 240 -18.00 -27.89 -1.79
C LEU A 240 -18.35 -28.08 -3.27
N GLY A 241 -18.47 -27.00 -4.05
CA GLY A 241 -18.70 -27.06 -5.49
C GLY A 241 -17.56 -27.77 -6.24
N VAL A 242 -16.31 -27.48 -5.89
CA VAL A 242 -15.13 -28.17 -6.43
C VAL A 242 -15.18 -29.67 -6.12
N ALA A 243 -15.54 -30.04 -4.89
CA ALA A 243 -15.69 -31.43 -4.50
C ALA A 243 -16.80 -32.16 -5.28
N MET A 244 -17.95 -31.50 -5.52
CA MET A 244 -19.04 -32.04 -6.34
C MET A 244 -18.64 -32.20 -7.80
N HIS A 245 -17.97 -31.21 -8.38
CA HIS A 245 -17.46 -31.28 -9.76
C HIS A 245 -16.45 -32.43 -9.92
N GLY A 246 -15.56 -32.61 -8.96
CA GLY A 246 -14.59 -33.72 -8.94
C GLY A 246 -15.23 -35.12 -8.92
N ARG A 247 -16.49 -35.22 -8.46
CA ARG A 247 -17.30 -36.45 -8.48
C ARG A 247 -18.14 -36.62 -9.75
N GLY A 248 -18.13 -35.63 -10.65
CA GLY A 248 -18.93 -35.62 -11.87
C GLY A 248 -20.29 -34.93 -11.73
N ASP A 249 -20.65 -34.42 -10.55
CA ASP A 249 -21.93 -33.76 -10.29
C ASP A 249 -21.89 -32.27 -10.73
N VAL A 250 -21.73 -32.04 -12.04
CA VAL A 250 -21.50 -30.72 -12.61
C VAL A 250 -22.64 -29.73 -12.33
N GLU A 251 -23.90 -30.16 -12.37
CA GLU A 251 -25.04 -29.27 -12.08
C GLU A 251 -25.05 -28.80 -10.62
N GLN A 252 -24.76 -29.70 -9.68
CA GLN A 252 -24.70 -29.36 -8.27
C GLN A 252 -23.53 -28.41 -7.99
N ALA A 253 -22.38 -28.66 -8.64
CA ALA A 253 -21.24 -27.75 -8.60
C ALA A 253 -21.61 -26.35 -9.13
N CYS A 254 -22.30 -26.26 -10.27
CA CYS A 254 -22.75 -24.98 -10.82
C CYS A 254 -23.72 -24.25 -9.87
N ALA A 255 -24.63 -24.95 -9.20
CA ALA A 255 -25.54 -24.32 -8.24
C ALA A 255 -24.78 -23.73 -7.05
N LEU A 256 -23.82 -24.48 -6.50
CA LEU A 256 -22.97 -24.03 -5.39
C LEU A 256 -22.07 -22.87 -5.80
N TRP A 257 -21.41 -22.95 -6.96
CA TRP A 257 -20.59 -21.88 -7.49
C TRP A 257 -21.39 -20.63 -7.82
N THR A 258 -22.66 -20.76 -8.22
CA THR A 258 -23.53 -19.59 -8.44
C THR A 258 -23.79 -18.84 -7.14
N GLN A 259 -24.02 -19.56 -6.04
CA GLN A 259 -24.17 -18.96 -4.72
C GLN A 259 -22.85 -18.33 -4.24
N ALA A 260 -21.73 -19.05 -4.38
CA ALA A 260 -20.41 -18.54 -4.02
C ALA A 260 -20.06 -17.26 -4.80
N ALA A 261 -20.30 -17.24 -6.11
CA ALA A 261 -20.11 -16.05 -6.94
C ALA A 261 -21.05 -14.90 -6.53
N GLY A 262 -22.25 -15.20 -6.02
CA GLY A 262 -23.15 -14.22 -5.41
C GLY A 262 -22.57 -13.53 -4.16
N PHE A 263 -21.68 -14.21 -3.43
CA PHE A 263 -20.88 -13.63 -2.34
C PHE A 263 -19.54 -13.05 -2.82
N GLY A 264 -19.36 -12.84 -4.13
CA GLY A 264 -18.14 -12.26 -4.70
C GLY A 264 -16.96 -13.24 -4.85
N HIS A 265 -17.17 -14.56 -4.72
CA HIS A 265 -16.08 -15.52 -4.87
C HIS A 265 -15.59 -15.61 -6.33
N VAL A 266 -14.46 -14.96 -6.61
CA VAL A 266 -13.88 -14.79 -7.95
C VAL A 266 -13.62 -16.13 -8.65
N GLY A 267 -13.05 -17.10 -7.94
CA GLY A 267 -12.79 -18.44 -8.49
C GLY A 267 -14.06 -19.18 -8.91
N ALA A 268 -15.19 -18.94 -8.22
CA ALA A 268 -16.45 -19.59 -8.52
C ALA A 268 -17.06 -19.02 -9.81
N ALA A 269 -16.97 -17.69 -9.99
CA ALA A 269 -17.35 -17.03 -11.23
C ALA A 269 -16.48 -17.51 -12.41
N TYR A 270 -15.16 -17.67 -12.21
CA TYR A 270 -14.29 -18.24 -13.25
C TYR A 270 -14.71 -19.65 -13.67
N ASP A 271 -14.90 -20.55 -12.70
CA ASP A 271 -15.25 -21.95 -12.97
C ASP A 271 -16.65 -22.09 -13.62
N LEU A 272 -17.61 -21.24 -13.23
CA LEU A 272 -18.88 -21.12 -13.95
C LEU A 272 -18.67 -20.73 -15.41
N GLY A 273 -17.85 -19.72 -15.67
CA GLY A 273 -17.53 -19.30 -17.04
C GLY A 273 -16.94 -20.46 -17.87
N VAL A 274 -16.05 -21.27 -17.29
CA VAL A 274 -15.49 -22.47 -17.93
C VAL A 274 -16.58 -23.48 -18.29
N VAL A 275 -17.49 -23.80 -17.37
CA VAL A 275 -18.56 -24.77 -17.63
C VAL A 275 -19.51 -24.26 -18.72
N ARG A 276 -19.92 -22.99 -18.64
CA ARG A 276 -20.82 -22.36 -19.62
C ARG A 276 -20.19 -22.31 -21.01
N PHE A 277 -18.91 -21.98 -21.07
CA PHE A 277 -18.15 -21.96 -22.32
C PHE A 277 -18.07 -23.33 -22.98
N ARG A 278 -17.78 -24.39 -22.21
CA ARG A 278 -17.74 -25.77 -22.70
C ARG A 278 -19.08 -26.25 -23.23
N ARG A 279 -20.19 -25.70 -22.74
CA ARG A 279 -21.55 -25.96 -23.23
C ARG A 279 -21.94 -25.12 -24.46
N GLY A 280 -21.07 -24.22 -24.90
CA GLY A 280 -21.36 -23.28 -26.00
C GLY A 280 -22.26 -22.11 -25.58
N GLU A 281 -22.50 -21.91 -24.28
CA GLU A 281 -23.33 -20.85 -23.72
C GLU A 281 -22.52 -19.55 -23.61
N LEU A 282 -22.12 -18.99 -24.75
CA LEU A 282 -21.14 -17.89 -24.81
C LEU A 282 -21.57 -16.62 -24.05
N PHE A 283 -22.88 -16.31 -24.02
CA PHE A 283 -23.40 -15.15 -23.27
C PHE A 283 -23.22 -15.32 -21.76
N GLU A 284 -23.51 -16.50 -21.24
CA GLU A 284 -23.35 -16.80 -19.82
C GLU A 284 -21.88 -16.90 -19.44
N ALA A 285 -21.05 -17.49 -20.30
CA ALA A 285 -19.60 -17.51 -20.13
C ALA A 285 -19.03 -16.09 -20.04
N GLU A 286 -19.44 -15.19 -20.94
CA GLU A 286 -19.05 -13.78 -20.89
C GLU A 286 -19.44 -13.13 -19.58
N ARG A 287 -20.68 -13.33 -19.11
CA ARG A 287 -21.17 -12.72 -17.87
C ARG A 287 -20.30 -13.10 -16.68
N TRP A 288 -20.01 -14.39 -16.53
CA TRP A 288 -19.25 -14.89 -15.40
C TRP A 288 -17.76 -14.56 -15.48
N TRP A 289 -17.16 -14.67 -16.66
CA TRP A 289 -15.77 -14.25 -16.84
C TRP A 289 -15.56 -12.75 -16.74
N ARG A 290 -16.53 -11.91 -17.14
CA ARG A 290 -16.49 -10.48 -16.86
C ARG A 290 -16.52 -10.20 -15.36
N ALA A 291 -17.43 -10.84 -14.61
CA ALA A 291 -17.47 -10.68 -13.15
C ALA A 291 -16.14 -11.07 -12.47
N ALA A 292 -15.47 -12.13 -12.91
CA ALA A 292 -14.16 -12.51 -12.37
C ALA A 292 -13.01 -11.61 -12.87
N ALA A 293 -13.03 -11.18 -14.13
CA ALA A 293 -12.04 -10.29 -14.72
C ALA A 293 -12.05 -8.89 -14.10
N ASP A 294 -13.24 -8.36 -13.77
CA ASP A 294 -13.42 -7.10 -13.05
C ASP A 294 -12.78 -7.11 -11.66
N HIS A 295 -12.54 -8.29 -11.08
CA HIS A 295 -11.84 -8.51 -9.81
C HIS A 295 -10.38 -8.98 -10.00
N GLY A 296 -9.81 -8.79 -11.19
CA GLY A 296 -8.39 -9.02 -11.45
C GLY A 296 -8.01 -10.47 -11.80
N ASP A 297 -8.95 -11.40 -12.00
CA ASP A 297 -8.58 -12.78 -12.38
C ASP A 297 -8.06 -12.82 -13.83
N THR A 298 -6.74 -12.96 -13.97
CA THR A 298 -6.05 -12.96 -15.26
C THR A 298 -6.48 -14.11 -16.17
N ARG A 299 -6.89 -15.26 -15.61
CA ARG A 299 -7.42 -16.40 -16.37
C ARG A 299 -8.80 -16.07 -16.94
N ALA A 300 -9.63 -15.40 -16.13
CA ALA A 300 -10.93 -14.91 -16.56
C ALA A 300 -10.80 -13.83 -17.64
N MET A 301 -9.82 -12.92 -17.54
CA MET A 301 -9.54 -11.93 -18.59
C MET A 301 -9.19 -12.59 -19.93
N ALA A 302 -8.35 -13.63 -19.91
CA ALA A 302 -8.00 -14.39 -21.11
C ALA A 302 -9.22 -15.13 -21.69
N GLY A 303 -10.02 -15.79 -20.86
CA GLY A 303 -11.25 -16.45 -21.28
C GLY A 303 -12.29 -15.47 -21.83
N LEU A 304 -12.46 -14.32 -21.19
CA LEU A 304 -13.35 -13.26 -21.61
C LEU A 304 -12.98 -12.74 -23.01
N ALA A 305 -11.69 -12.54 -23.26
CA ALA A 305 -11.22 -12.16 -24.59
C ALA A 305 -11.56 -13.22 -25.66
N GLU A 306 -11.39 -14.51 -25.34
CA GLU A 306 -11.76 -15.60 -26.25
C GLU A 306 -13.26 -15.61 -26.56
N VAL A 307 -14.12 -15.45 -25.55
CA VAL A 307 -15.58 -15.39 -25.74
C VAL A 307 -15.99 -14.18 -26.57
N LEU A 308 -15.39 -13.01 -26.31
CA LEU A 308 -15.66 -11.79 -27.06
C LEU A 308 -15.27 -11.93 -28.54
N ASP A 309 -14.14 -12.57 -28.86
CA ASP A 309 -13.76 -12.87 -30.25
C ASP A 309 -14.81 -13.77 -30.92
N ARG A 310 -15.23 -14.86 -30.26
CA ARG A 310 -16.27 -15.76 -30.79
C ARG A 310 -17.62 -15.09 -30.96
N ARG A 311 -17.91 -14.05 -30.17
CA ARG A 311 -19.12 -13.23 -30.26
C ARG A 311 -19.00 -12.04 -31.22
N GLY A 312 -17.86 -11.87 -31.88
CA GLY A 312 -17.66 -10.81 -32.88
C GLY A 312 -17.33 -9.43 -32.29
N ASN A 313 -16.78 -9.36 -31.06
CA ASN A 313 -16.31 -8.13 -30.43
C ASN A 313 -14.77 -8.14 -30.22
N PRO A 314 -13.98 -8.14 -31.31
CA PRO A 314 -12.52 -8.27 -31.24
C PRO A 314 -11.82 -7.04 -30.65
N SER A 315 -12.48 -5.87 -30.66
CA SER A 315 -11.95 -4.64 -30.06
C SER A 315 -11.87 -4.75 -28.54
N GLU A 316 -12.95 -5.19 -27.89
CA GLU A 316 -12.97 -5.39 -26.44
C GLU A 316 -12.08 -6.58 -26.04
N ALA A 317 -12.06 -7.64 -26.86
CA ALA A 317 -11.17 -8.78 -26.65
C ALA A 317 -9.68 -8.39 -26.62
N ARG A 318 -9.25 -7.42 -27.44
CA ARG A 318 -7.87 -6.91 -27.42
C ARG A 318 -7.51 -6.23 -26.11
N VAL A 319 -8.44 -5.46 -25.53
CA VAL A 319 -8.24 -4.80 -24.23
C VAL A 319 -8.02 -5.84 -23.14
N TRP A 320 -8.92 -6.81 -23.03
CA TRP A 320 -8.80 -7.87 -22.01
C TRP A 320 -7.58 -8.76 -22.20
N ARG A 321 -7.16 -9.03 -23.45
CA ARG A 321 -5.90 -9.73 -23.73
C ARG A 321 -4.68 -8.94 -23.24
N ALA A 322 -4.67 -7.62 -23.41
CA ALA A 322 -3.59 -6.78 -22.91
C ALA A 322 -3.56 -6.75 -21.37
N CYS A 323 -4.73 -6.65 -20.72
CA CYS A 323 -4.85 -6.74 -19.26
C CYS A 323 -4.31 -8.08 -18.73
N ALA A 324 -4.71 -9.20 -19.37
CA ALA A 324 -4.24 -10.54 -18.99
C ALA A 324 -2.72 -10.73 -19.11
N ALA A 325 -2.09 -10.02 -20.06
CA ALA A 325 -0.64 -10.07 -20.29
C ALA A 325 0.16 -9.12 -19.37
N GLY A 326 -0.50 -8.34 -18.50
CA GLY A 326 0.15 -7.30 -17.70
C GLY A 326 0.70 -6.13 -18.52
N ALA A 327 0.31 -6.01 -19.78
CA ALA A 327 0.82 -4.98 -20.71
C ALA A 327 0.13 -3.59 -20.52
N LEU A 328 -0.73 -3.47 -19.50
CA LEU A 328 -1.44 -2.26 -19.11
C LEU A 328 -1.17 -1.88 -17.64
N ALA A 329 -0.14 -2.47 -17.01
CA ALA A 329 0.34 -2.10 -15.68
C ALA A 329 1.20 -0.83 -15.74
#